data_AF-A0AAE4A5V2-F1
#
_entry.id   AF-A0AAE4A5V2-F1
#
_cell.length_a   1.000
_cell.length_b   1.000
_cell.length_c   1.000
_cell.angle_alpha   90.00
_cell.angle_beta   90.00
_cell.angle_gamma   90.00
#
_symmetry.space_group_name_H-M   'P 1'
#
loop_
_entity.id
_entity.type
_entity.pdbx_description
1 polymer ?
#
loop_
_entity_poly.entity_id
_entity_poly.type
_entity_poly.pdbx_seq_one_letter_code
_entity_poly.pdbx_strand_id
1 'polypeptide(L)'
;MHPDWLGSPQHFVGGAFAAALAIVVAARLGVRGRLLLAVLGLGVAMTAETVVELAEYAFRIAHATAYYDTIADLAATLAGALAGAVAAAFAVSARRAGAR
;
A
#
# COMPACT_ATOMS: atom_id res chain seq x y z
N MET A 1 -14.62 -12.24 21.76
CA MET A 1 -13.84 -11.31 20.91
C MET A 1 -14.34 -11.50 19.48
N HIS A 2 -14.70 -10.43 18.78
CA HIS A 2 -15.14 -10.47 17.39
C HIS A 2 -13.98 -9.98 16.51
N PRO A 3 -13.71 -10.59 15.35
CA PRO A 3 -12.66 -10.12 14.45
C PRO A 3 -12.97 -8.70 13.95
N ASP A 4 -11.94 -7.86 13.79
CA ASP A 4 -12.10 -6.58 13.12
C ASP A 4 -11.98 -6.77 11.60
N TRP A 5 -13.11 -7.03 10.96
CA TRP A 5 -13.17 -7.32 9.52
C TRP A 5 -12.91 -6.10 8.64
N LEU A 6 -12.93 -4.89 9.19
CA LEU A 6 -12.69 -3.67 8.41
C LEU A 6 -11.19 -3.36 8.32
N GLY A 7 -10.36 -4.04 9.12
CA GLY A 7 -8.97 -3.71 9.32
C GLY A 7 -8.81 -2.34 9.99
N SER A 8 -7.59 -1.97 10.30
CA SER A 8 -7.37 -0.66 10.92
C SER A 8 -7.18 0.46 9.87
N PRO A 9 -7.67 1.70 10.14
CA PRO A 9 -7.45 2.85 9.27
C PRO A 9 -5.96 3.14 8.99
N GLN A 10 -5.05 2.73 9.88
CA GLN A 10 -3.63 2.99 9.70
C GLN A 10 -3.03 2.16 8.56
N HIS A 11 -3.52 0.94 8.31
CA HIS A 11 -3.08 0.07 7.22
C HIS A 11 -3.53 0.65 5.88
N PHE A 12 -4.78 1.12 5.79
CA PHE A 12 -5.26 1.82 4.59
C PHE A 12 -4.42 3.08 4.29
N VAL A 13 -4.25 3.97 5.27
CA VAL A 13 -3.49 5.21 5.07
C VAL A 13 -2.02 4.92 4.77
N GLY A 14 -1.42 3.94 5.47
CA GLY A 14 -0.06 3.48 5.27
C GLY A 14 0.16 2.94 3.86
N GLY A 15 -0.71 2.05 3.40
CA GLY A 15 -0.70 1.51 2.04
C GLY A 15 -0.80 2.61 0.97
N ALA A 16 -1.74 3.55 1.14
CA ALA A 16 -1.92 4.66 0.22
C ALA A 16 -0.68 5.54 0.13
N PHE A 17 -0.11 5.89 1.27
CA PHE A 17 1.10 6.70 1.34
C PHE A 17 2.32 5.99 0.74
N ALA A 18 2.54 4.73 1.10
CA ALA A 18 3.66 3.93 0.60
C ALA A 18 3.62 3.77 -0.92
N ALA A 19 2.45 3.45 -1.49
CA ALA A 19 2.29 3.31 -2.93
C ALA A 19 2.50 4.65 -3.66
N ALA A 20 1.93 5.75 -3.13
CA ALA A 20 2.10 7.07 -3.72
C ALA A 20 3.56 7.53 -3.70
N LEU A 21 4.26 7.34 -2.57
CA LEU A 21 5.66 7.69 -2.41
C LEU A 21 6.54 6.89 -3.38
N ALA A 22 6.35 5.57 -3.46
CA ALA A 22 7.09 4.71 -4.38
C ALA A 22 6.91 5.15 -5.84
N ILE A 23 5.70 5.50 -6.26
CA ILE A 23 5.42 6.02 -7.60
C ILE A 23 6.15 7.35 -7.85
N VAL A 24 6.09 8.28 -6.90
CA VAL A 24 6.76 9.59 -7.04
C VAL A 24 8.27 9.41 -7.15
N VAL A 25 8.87 8.55 -6.33
CA VAL A 25 10.30 8.24 -6.37
C VAL A 25 10.66 7.59 -7.71
N ALA A 26 9.96 6.53 -8.12
CA ALA A 26 10.20 5.85 -9.39
C ALA A 26 10.06 6.79 -10.59
N ALA A 27 9.05 7.68 -10.57
CA ALA A 27 8.85 8.67 -11.61
C ALA A 27 9.99 9.69 -11.70
N ARG A 28 10.58 10.09 -10.56
CA ARG A 28 11.77 10.96 -10.49
C ARG A 28 13.03 10.25 -10.97
N LEU A 29 13.13 8.94 -10.78
CA LEU A 29 14.21 8.09 -11.31
C LEU A 29 14.06 7.78 -12.81
N GLY A 30 13.08 8.39 -13.49
CA GLY A 30 12.93 8.26 -14.94
C GLY A 30 12.08 7.09 -15.40
N VAL A 31 11.39 6.37 -14.49
CA VAL A 31 10.46 5.30 -14.88
C VAL A 31 9.28 5.89 -15.68
N ARG A 32 9.12 5.40 -16.91
CA ARG A 32 8.15 5.88 -17.90
C ARG A 32 7.18 4.76 -18.26
N GLY A 33 6.19 4.52 -17.40
CA GLY A 33 5.09 3.60 -17.68
C GLY A 33 4.07 3.65 -16.55
N ARG A 34 2.81 4.00 -16.82
CA ARG A 34 1.78 4.15 -15.78
C ARG A 34 1.51 2.84 -15.06
N LEU A 35 1.40 1.74 -15.83
CA LEU A 35 1.21 0.41 -15.28
C LEU A 35 2.43 -0.04 -14.47
N LEU A 36 3.65 0.19 -14.98
CA LEU A 36 4.87 -0.14 -14.25
C LEU A 36 4.99 0.63 -12.93
N LEU A 37 4.67 1.93 -12.92
CA LEU A 37 4.62 2.73 -11.71
C LEU A 37 3.59 2.18 -10.71
N ALA A 38 2.37 1.85 -11.17
CA ALA A 38 1.33 1.29 -10.32
C ALA A 38 1.74 -0.06 -9.71
N VAL A 39 2.30 -0.97 -10.51
CA VAL A 39 2.79 -2.28 -10.05
C VAL A 39 3.92 -2.11 -9.04
N LEU A 40 4.88 -1.21 -9.29
CA LEU A 40 5.95 -0.90 -8.34
C LEU A 40 5.40 -0.34 -7.03
N GLY A 41 4.46 0.61 -7.10
CA GLY A 41 3.84 1.20 -5.91
C GLY A 41 3.10 0.18 -5.06
N LEU A 42 2.28 -0.66 -5.70
CA LEU A 42 1.57 -1.76 -5.03
C LEU A 42 2.54 -2.78 -4.43
N GLY A 43 3.56 -3.18 -5.19
CA GLY A 43 4.56 -4.14 -4.71
C GLY A 43 5.32 -3.64 -3.49
N VAL A 44 5.74 -2.36 -3.49
CA VAL A 44 6.41 -1.74 -2.34
C VAL A 44 5.49 -1.67 -1.13
N ALA A 45 4.25 -1.19 -1.31
CA ALA A 45 3.29 -1.09 -0.21
C ALA A 45 3.00 -2.47 0.42
N MET A 46 2.72 -3.49 -0.40
CA MET A 46 2.42 -4.84 0.10
C MET A 46 3.64 -5.52 0.71
N THR A 47 4.85 -5.27 0.20
CA THR A 47 6.09 -5.80 0.80
C THR A 47 6.32 -5.18 2.18
N ALA A 48 6.17 -3.85 2.30
CA ALA A 48 6.31 -3.15 3.56
C ALA A 48 5.29 -3.67 4.59
N GLU A 49 4.04 -3.81 4.18
CA GLU A 49 2.98 -4.33 5.03
C GLU A 49 3.24 -5.77 5.48
N THR A 50 3.66 -6.64 4.56
CA THR A 50 3.98 -8.03 4.91
C THR A 50 5.07 -8.09 5.97
N VAL A 51 6.06 -7.19 5.92
CA VAL A 51 7.11 -7.11 6.94
C VAL A 51 6.54 -6.64 8.29
N VAL A 52 5.65 -5.63 8.28
CA VAL A 52 4.97 -5.15 9.49
C VAL A 52 4.12 -6.26 10.10
N GLU A 53 3.25 -6.88 9.33
CA GLU A 53 2.38 -7.97 9.78
C GLU A 53 3.17 -9.18 10.26
N LEU A 54 4.28 -9.53 9.61
CA LEU A 54 5.14 -10.63 10.09
C LEU A 54 5.74 -10.32 11.47
N ALA A 55 6.14 -9.07 11.69
CA ALA A 55 6.63 -8.62 12.99
C ALA A 55 5.50 -8.63 14.03
N GLU A 56 4.35 -8.02 13.71
CA GLU A 56 3.21 -7.96 14.62
C GLU A 56 2.69 -9.36 14.99
N TYR A 57 2.56 -10.25 14.01
CA TYR A 57 2.16 -11.64 14.21
C TYR A 57 3.16 -12.39 15.10
N ALA A 58 4.47 -12.16 14.94
CA ALA A 58 5.48 -12.79 15.79
C ALA A 58 5.40 -12.34 17.26
N PHE A 59 4.98 -11.10 17.52
CA PHE A 59 4.86 -10.54 18.87
C PHE A 59 3.47 -10.70 19.51
N ARG A 60 2.41 -10.90 18.71
CA ARG A 60 1.06 -11.20 19.19
C ARG A 60 0.95 -12.70 19.48
N ILE A 61 0.97 -13.09 20.75
CA ILE A 61 0.75 -14.49 21.19
C ILE A 61 -0.52 -15.04 20.53
N ALA A 62 -0.40 -16.19 19.86
CA ALA A 62 -1.38 -16.76 18.95
C ALA A 62 -2.78 -16.95 19.55
N HIS A 63 -3.68 -16.01 19.26
CA HIS A 63 -5.12 -16.19 19.37
C HIS A 63 -5.72 -16.29 17.97
N ALA A 64 -6.76 -17.10 17.79
CA ALA A 64 -7.40 -17.31 16.48
C ALA A 64 -7.86 -16.00 15.80
N THR A 65 -8.11 -14.95 16.58
CA THR A 65 -8.45 -13.61 16.09
C THR A 65 -7.30 -12.92 15.36
N ALA A 66 -6.04 -13.15 15.78
CA ALA A 66 -4.86 -12.50 15.18
C ALA A 66 -4.68 -12.86 13.70
N TYR A 67 -5.07 -14.08 13.30
CA TYR A 67 -5.06 -14.47 11.88
C TYR A 67 -6.05 -13.65 11.05
N TYR A 68 -7.27 -13.44 11.56
CA TYR A 68 -8.30 -12.68 10.86
C TYR A 68 -7.94 -11.19 10.81
N ASP A 69 -7.38 -10.65 11.88
CA ASP A 69 -6.94 -9.25 11.95
C ASP A 69 -5.83 -8.99 10.91
N THR A 70 -4.80 -9.86 10.84
CA THR A 70 -3.75 -9.76 9.81
C THR A 70 -4.29 -9.82 8.38
N ILE A 71 -5.31 -10.66 8.11
CA ILE A 71 -5.94 -10.67 6.78
C ILE A 71 -6.66 -9.35 6.49
N ALA A 72 -7.39 -8.82 7.48
CA ALA A 72 -8.11 -7.57 7.35
C ALA A 72 -7.15 -6.39 7.14
N ASP A 73 -6.03 -6.37 7.86
CA ASP A 73 -4.99 -5.35 7.76
C ASP A 73 -4.28 -5.40 6.40
N LEU A 74 -3.93 -6.59 5.90
CA LEU A 74 -3.42 -6.77 4.53
C LEU A 74 -4.41 -6.28 3.46
N ALA A 75 -5.70 -6.55 3.64
CA ALA A 75 -6.74 -6.10 2.72
C ALA A 75 -6.92 -4.58 2.77
N ALA A 76 -6.90 -3.98 3.96
CA ALA A 76 -6.95 -2.53 4.16
C ALA A 76 -5.75 -1.84 3.49
N THR A 77 -4.54 -2.38 3.68
CA THR A 77 -3.32 -1.88 3.01
C THR A 77 -3.41 -2.00 1.50
N LEU A 78 -3.90 -3.12 0.96
CA LEU A 78 -4.09 -3.26 -0.48
C LEU A 78 -5.06 -2.22 -1.03
N ALA A 79 -6.21 -2.02 -0.37
CA ALA A 79 -7.20 -1.02 -0.78
C ALA A 79 -6.62 0.41 -0.74
N GLY A 80 -5.89 0.73 0.32
CA GLY A 80 -5.17 1.98 0.46
C GLY A 80 -4.14 2.17 -0.64
N ALA A 81 -3.30 1.17 -0.86
CA ALA A 81 -2.25 1.18 -1.88
C ALA A 81 -2.82 1.36 -3.29
N LEU A 82 -3.96 0.77 -3.61
CA LEU A 82 -4.68 1.01 -4.86
C LEU A 82 -5.12 2.46 -5.00
N ALA A 83 -5.75 3.04 -3.97
CA ALA A 83 -6.18 4.43 -3.97
C ALA A 83 -4.99 5.40 -4.14
N GLY A 84 -3.92 5.19 -3.37
CA GLY A 84 -2.68 5.97 -3.47
C GLY A 84 -2.00 5.82 -4.83
N ALA A 85 -1.98 4.60 -5.37
CA ALA A 85 -1.37 4.32 -6.67
C ALA A 85 -2.10 5.04 -7.81
N VAL A 86 -3.43 4.99 -7.82
CA VAL A 86 -4.26 5.69 -8.82
C VAL A 86 -4.04 7.21 -8.74
N ALA A 87 -4.12 7.78 -7.54
CA ALA A 87 -3.93 9.21 -7.33
C ALA A 87 -2.54 9.69 -7.77
N ALA A 88 -1.48 8.99 -7.36
CA ALA A 88 -0.10 9.35 -7.70
C ALA A 88 0.21 9.13 -9.19
N ALA A 89 -0.26 8.02 -9.79
CA ALA A 89 -0.07 7.76 -11.21
C ALA A 89 -0.75 8.84 -12.07
N PHE A 90 -1.95 9.29 -11.69
CA PHE A 90 -2.65 10.38 -12.34
C PHE A 90 -1.89 11.71 -12.19
N ALA A 91 -1.48 12.07 -10.96
CA ALA A 91 -0.74 13.30 -10.69
C ALA A 91 0.60 13.38 -11.45
N VAL A 92 1.37 12.29 -11.47
CA VAL A 92 2.63 12.19 -12.23
C VAL A 92 2.37 12.33 -13.72
N SER A 93 1.29 11.74 -14.21
CA SER A 93 0.93 11.78 -15.63
C SER A 93 0.49 13.16 -16.08
N ALA A 94 -0.34 13.85 -15.29
CA ALA A 94 -0.80 15.21 -15.56
C ALA A 94 0.38 16.20 -15.62
N ARG A 95 1.33 16.10 -14.69
CA ARG A 95 2.56 16.92 -14.69
C ARG A 95 3.41 16.72 -15.94
N ARG A 96 3.52 15.48 -16.42
CA ARG A 96 4.29 15.17 -17.65
C ARG A 96 3.59 15.68 -18.91
N ALA A 97 2.27 15.79 -18.91
CA ALA A 97 1.51 16.33 -20.04
C ALA A 97 1.63 17.86 -20.14
N GLY A 98 1.63 18.59 -19.03
CA GLY A 98 1.78 20.05 -19.02
C GLY A 98 3.22 20.56 -19.22
N ALA A 99 4.22 19.68 -19.19
CA ALA A 99 5.63 20.02 -19.43
C ALA A 99 6.07 19.81 -20.89
N ARG A 100 5.14 19.47 -21.78
CA ARG A 100 5.34 19.33 -23.23
C ARG A 100 4.68 20.49 -23.95
#